data_AF-A0A7I9ZRE1-F1
#
_entry.id   AF-A0A7I9ZRE1-F1
#
_cell.length_a   1.000
_cell.length_b   1.000
_cell.length_c   1.000
_cell.angle_alpha   90.00
_cell.angle_beta   90.00
_cell.angle_gamma   90.00
#
_symmetry.space_group_name_H-M   'P 1'
#
loop_
_entity.id
_entity.type
_entity.pdbx_description
1 polymer ?
#
loop_
_entity_poly.entity_id
_entity_poly.type
_entity_poly.pdbx_seq_one_letter_code
_entity_poly.pdbx_strand_id
1 'polypeptide(L)' 'MSPDSVVLSAEEAAELSDRVYQLRCAAEDMAIAIDEGADRAELRALCDALMQVARAADGWR' A
#
# COMPACT_ATOMS: atom_id res chain seq x y z
N MET A 1 -14.39 -16.11 17.96
CA MET A 1 -13.93 -15.59 16.65
C MET A 1 -15.15 -15.20 15.85
N SER A 2 -15.12 -14.08 15.13
CA SER A 2 -16.22 -13.72 14.23
C SER A 2 -16.35 -14.82 13.16
N PRO A 3 -17.55 -15.23 12.73
CA PRO A 3 -17.70 -16.22 11.66
C PRO A 3 -16.97 -15.83 10.35
N ASP A 4 -16.73 -14.53 10.13
CA ASP A 4 -16.02 -14.01 8.96
C ASP A 4 -14.52 -13.78 9.20
N SER A 5 -13.96 -14.26 10.32
CA SER A 5 -12.53 -14.07 10.60
C SER A 5 -11.68 -15.07 9.82
N VAL A 6 -10.55 -14.59 9.28
CA VAL A 6 -9.52 -15.41 8.65
C VAL A 6 -8.38 -15.65 9.65
N VAL A 7 -7.84 -16.87 9.70
CA VAL A 7 -6.64 -17.20 10.49
C VAL A 7 -5.46 -17.31 9.53
N LEU A 8 -4.43 -16.51 9.79
CA LEU A 8 -3.18 -16.52 9.03
C LEU A 8 -2.11 -17.27 9.83
N SER A 9 -1.23 -17.97 9.12
CA SER A 9 0.07 -18.38 9.67
C SER A 9 0.92 -17.15 10.01
N ALA A 10 1.97 -17.36 10.81
CA ALA A 10 2.90 -16.29 11.15
C ALA A 10 3.59 -15.69 9.90
N GLU A 11 3.87 -16.52 8.89
CA GLU A 11 4.47 -16.12 7.62
C GLU A 11 3.50 -15.27 6.80
N GLU A 12 2.26 -15.73 6.59
CA GLU A 12 1.23 -14.96 5.87
C GLU A 12 0.91 -13.62 6.56
N ALA A 13 0.91 -13.59 7.89
CA ALA A 13 0.72 -12.35 8.65
C ALA A 13 1.89 -11.37 8.48
N ALA A 14 3.12 -11.86 8.42
CA ALA A 14 4.30 -11.03 8.15
C ALA A 14 4.27 -10.46 6.72
N GLU A 15 3.98 -11.30 5.72
CA GLU A 15 3.87 -10.89 4.32
C GLU A 15 2.73 -9.87 4.09
N LEU A 16 1.59 -10.05 4.77
CA LEU A 16 0.51 -9.07 4.74
C LEU A 16 0.96 -7.74 5.37
N SER A 17 1.65 -7.80 6.50
CA SER A 17 2.15 -6.61 7.20
C SER A 17 3.14 -5.82 6.34
N ASP A 18 4.05 -6.50 5.65
CA ASP A 18 5.03 -5.88 4.76
C ASP A 18 4.36 -5.17 3.58
N ARG A 19 3.35 -5.79 2.97
CA ARG A 19 2.59 -5.17 1.86
C ARG A 19 1.79 -3.95 2.32
N VAL A 20 1.17 -4.01 3.51
CA VAL A 20 0.47 -2.86 4.10
C VAL A 20 1.46 -1.74 4.43
N TYR A 21 2.65 -2.07 4.93
CA TYR A 21 3.71 -1.09 5.17
C TYR A 21 4.12 -0.37 3.88
N GLN A 22 4.37 -1.13 2.81
CA GLN A 22 4.70 -0.55 1.50
C GLN A 22 3.59 0.38 0.98
N LEU A 23 2.32 -0.02 1.14
CA LEU A 23 1.18 0.78 0.71
C LEU A 23 1.16 2.14 1.44
N ARG A 24 1.39 2.12 2.76
CA ARG A 24 1.47 3.33 3.57
C ARG A 24 2.62 4.23 3.12
N CYS A 25 3.82 3.68 2.90
CA CYS A 25 4.95 4.48 2.44
C CYS A 25 4.69 5.16 1.09
N ALA A 26 4.12 4.43 0.12
CA ALA A 26 3.76 5.03 -1.17
C ALA A 26 2.71 6.15 -1.04
N ALA A 27 1.81 6.05 -0.05
CA ALA A 27 0.83 7.10 0.23
C ALA A 27 1.47 8.30 0.95
N GLU A 28 2.41 8.05 1.87
CA GLU A 28 3.21 9.09 2.54
C GLU A 28 4.06 9.86 1.51
N ASP A 29 4.68 9.18 0.53
CA ASP A 29 5.42 9.81 -0.57
C ASP A 29 4.53 10.74 -1.40
N MET A 30 3.28 10.34 -1.69
CA MET A 30 2.31 11.21 -2.35
C MET A 30 1.98 12.46 -1.53
N ALA A 31 1.81 12.33 -0.22
CA ALA A 31 1.52 13.47 0.65
C ALA A 31 2.69 14.47 0.65
N ILE A 32 3.92 13.97 0.76
CA ILE A 32 5.14 14.80 0.68
C ILE A 32 5.21 15.52 -0.67
N ALA A 33 5.02 14.81 -1.78
CA ALA A 33 5.07 15.42 -3.11
C ALA A 33 4.00 16.51 -3.31
N ILE A 34 2.80 16.32 -2.75
CA ILE A 34 1.75 17.36 -2.75
C ILE A 34 2.20 18.58 -1.95
N ASP A 35 2.74 18.37 -0.75
CA ASP A 35 3.20 19.44 0.14
C ASP A 35 4.39 20.22 -0.46
N GLU A 36 5.25 19.55 -1.22
CA GLU A 36 6.38 20.16 -1.94
C GLU A 36 5.98 20.84 -3.26
N GLY A 37 4.71 20.70 -3.68
CA GLY A 37 4.21 21.30 -4.91
C GLY A 37 4.76 20.61 -6.17
N ALA A 38 4.99 19.30 -6.09
CA ALA A 38 5.42 18.47 -7.20
C ALA A 38 4.52 18.66 -8.44
N ASP A 39 5.12 18.51 -9.61
CA ASP A 39 4.38 18.72 -10.85
C ASP A 39 3.39 17.58 -11.14
N ARG A 40 2.53 17.81 -12.13
CA ARG A 40 1.49 16.83 -12.52
C ARG A 40 2.08 15.48 -12.97
N ALA A 41 3.25 15.47 -13.62
CA ALA A 41 3.84 14.26 -14.13
C ALA A 41 4.40 13.41 -12.98
N GLU A 42 5.06 14.05 -12.01
CA GLU A 42 5.56 13.40 -10.81
C GLU A 42 4.42 12.84 -9.95
N LEU A 43 3.39 13.64 -9.67
CA LEU A 43 2.20 13.18 -8.94
C LEU A 43 1.50 12.03 -9.66
N ARG A 44 1.51 12.03 -11.00
CA ARG A 44 0.94 10.91 -11.76
C ARG A 44 1.78 9.64 -11.60
N ALA A 45 3.11 9.75 -11.67
CA ALA A 45 4.00 8.60 -11.48
C ALA A 45 3.86 8.00 -10.08
N LEU A 46 3.79 8.84 -9.04
CA LEU A 46 3.57 8.40 -7.66
C LEU A 46 2.20 7.74 -7.48
N CYS A 47 1.15 8.29 -8.10
CA CYS A 47 -0.16 7.65 -8.09
C CYS A 47 -0.13 6.27 -8.77
N ASP A 48 0.53 6.14 -9.91
CA ASP A 48 0.65 4.86 -10.61
C ASP A 48 1.48 3.85 -9.78
N ALA A 49 2.49 4.29 -9.04
CA ALA A 49 3.25 3.47 -8.11
C ALA A 49 2.41 3.01 -6.90
N LEU A 50 1.67 3.93 -6.27
CA LEU A 50 0.75 3.62 -5.17
C LEU A 50 -0.29 2.58 -5.60
N MET A 51 -0.87 2.73 -6.79
CA MET A 51 -1.85 1.78 -7.33
C MET A 51 -1.26 0.40 -7.61
N GLN A 52 0.04 0.30 -7.95
CA GLN A 52 0.71 -1.00 -8.09
C GLN A 52 0.86 -1.69 -6.74
N VAL A 53 1.30 -0.96 -5.72
CA VAL A 53 1.44 -1.50 -4.36
C VAL A 53 0.09 -1.92 -3.78
N ALA A 54 -0.97 -1.13 -4.00
CA ALA A 54 -2.32 -1.47 -3.57
C ALA A 54 -2.81 -2.80 -4.17
N ARG A 55 -2.58 -3.02 -5.48
CA ARG A 55 -2.95 -4.28 -6.14
C ARG A 55 -2.15 -5.48 -5.60
N ALA A 56 -0.87 -5.28 -5.30
CA ALA A 56 -0.04 -6.33 -4.70
C ALA A 56 -0.52 -6.66 -3.27
N ALA A 57 -0.95 -5.65 -2.52
CA ALA A 57 -1.56 -5.83 -1.21
C ALA A 57 -2.86 -6.63 -1.33
N ASP A 58 -3.78 -6.30 -2.25
CA ASP A 58 -5.10 -6.94 -2.39
C ASP A 58 -5.07 -8.47 -2.63
N GLY A 59 -3.98 -9.02 -3.15
CA GLY A 59 -3.82 -10.44 -3.49
C GLY A 59 -3.73 -11.42 -2.30
N TRP A 60 -4.11 -11.00 -1.08
CA TRP A 60 -4.14 -11.88 0.11
C TRP A 60 -5.41 -12.72 0.25
N ARG A 61 -6.40 -12.54 -0.64
CA ARG A 61 -7.67 -13.28 -0.68
C ARG A 61 -7.58 -14.45 -1.64
#